data_AF-A0A7C4E8Y5-F1
#
_entry.id   AF-A0A7C4E8Y5-F1
#
_cell.length_a   1.000
_cell.length_b   1.000
_cell.length_c   1.000
_cell.angle_alpha   90.00
_cell.angle_beta   90.00
_cell.angle_gamma   90.00
#
_symmetry.space_group_name_H-M   'P 1'
#
loop_
_entity.id
_entity.type
_entity.pdbx_description
1 polymer ?
#
loop_
_entity_poly.entity_id
_entity_poly.type
_entity_poly.pdbx_seq_one_letter_code
_entity_poly.pdbx_strand_id
1 'polypeptide(L)' 'MNVKKIAGCRLFNGHILKHSNSELAYKSLYCMTAKHAQCRRFLFSQTYGSCPDFILPNTMLADEQIKEKMVANKG' A
#
# COMPACT_ATOMS: atom_id res chain seq x y z
N MET A 1 -12.02 -1.76 -5.70
CA MET A 1 -10.75 -2.52 -5.60
C MET A 1 -11.04 -4.00 -5.88
N ASN A 2 -10.26 -4.67 -6.73
CA ASN A 2 -10.49 -6.08 -7.06
C ASN A 2 -10.33 -6.95 -5.79
N VAL A 3 -11.31 -7.79 -5.47
CA VAL A 3 -11.37 -8.60 -4.22
C VAL A 3 -10.08 -9.40 -3.99
N LYS A 4 -9.49 -9.96 -5.06
CA LYS A 4 -8.22 -10.71 -4.98
C LYS A 4 -7.04 -9.86 -4.50
N LYS A 5 -7.02 -8.56 -4.82
CA LYS A 5 -5.94 -7.64 -4.41
C LYS A 5 -6.11 -7.11 -2.99
N ILE A 6 -7.33 -7.04 -2.48
CA ILE A 6 -7.58 -6.76 -1.06
C ILE A 6 -7.06 -7.92 -0.21
N ALA A 7 -7.38 -9.16 -0.60
CA ALA A 7 -7.00 -10.36 0.15
C ALA A 7 -5.47 -10.51 0.35
N GLY A 8 -4.66 -10.08 -0.63
CA GLY A 8 -3.19 -10.12 -0.53
C GLY A 8 -2.54 -8.86 0.07
N CYS A 9 -3.31 -7.82 0.39
CA CYS A 9 -2.74 -6.56 0.83
C CYS A 9 -2.34 -6.62 2.31
N ARG A 10 -1.03 -6.69 2.59
CA ARG A 10 -0.48 -6.74 3.96
C ARG A 10 -0.88 -5.54 4.83
N LEU A 11 -1.07 -4.36 4.24
CA LEU A 11 -1.61 -3.20 4.96
C LEU A 11 -3.06 -3.44 5.40
N PHE A 12 -3.89 -3.92 4.48
CA PHE A 12 -5.30 -4.21 4.76
C PHE A 12 -5.45 -5.36 5.77
N ASN A 13 -4.52 -6.30 5.77
CA ASN A 13 -4.52 -7.45 6.68
C ASN A 13 -3.80 -7.17 8.01
N GLY A 14 -3.38 -5.93 8.28
CA GLY A 14 -2.82 -5.56 9.58
C GLY A 14 -1.39 -6.04 9.85
N HIS A 15 -0.61 -6.34 8.80
CA HIS A 15 0.76 -6.83 8.95
C HIS A 15 1.83 -5.74 8.89
N ILE A 16 1.44 -4.46 8.77
CA ILE A 16 2.37 -3.34 8.56
C ILE A 16 2.30 -2.33 9.70
N LEU A 17 1.10 -1.93 10.10
CA LEU A 17 0.92 -0.92 11.14
C LEU A 17 0.87 -1.59 12.51
N LYS A 18 1.60 -1.04 13.48
CA LYS A 18 1.63 -1.56 14.86
C LYS A 18 0.33 -1.30 15.63
N HIS A 19 -0.43 -0.28 15.23
CA HIS A 19 -1.63 0.17 15.95
C HIS A 19 -2.89 -0.09 15.13
N SER A 20 -3.86 -0.76 15.76
CA SER A 20 -5.16 -1.10 15.17
C SER A 20 -5.95 0.14 14.70
N ASN A 21 -5.85 1.25 15.43
CA ASN A 21 -6.52 2.50 15.04
C ASN A 21 -6.03 3.05 13.70
N SER A 22 -4.72 2.99 13.46
CA SER A 22 -4.13 3.42 12.19
C SER A 22 -4.55 2.48 11.06
N GLU A 23 -4.58 1.17 11.33
CA GLU A 23 -5.06 0.17 10.38
C GLU A 23 -6.52 0.41 9.97
N LEU A 24 -7.42 0.59 10.94
CA LEU A 24 -8.81 0.95 10.72
C LEU A 24 -8.95 2.22 9.88
N ALA A 25 -8.22 3.29 10.24
CA ALA A 25 -8.24 4.54 9.49
C ALA A 25 -7.86 4.33 8.02
N TYR A 26 -6.78 3.60 7.74
CA TYR A 26 -6.35 3.35 6.36
C TYR A 26 -7.32 2.45 5.59
N LYS A 27 -7.89 1.41 6.23
CA LYS A 27 -8.92 0.57 5.59
C LYS A 27 -10.14 1.40 5.22
N SER A 28 -10.67 2.18 6.15
CA SER A 28 -11.84 3.02 5.95
C SER A 28 -11.59 4.11 4.91
N LEU A 29 -10.41 4.74 4.90
CA LEU A 29 -10.12 5.82 3.96
C LEU A 29 -9.91 5.33 2.53
N TYR A 30 -9.17 4.24 2.33
CA TYR A 30 -8.68 3.84 1.00
C TYR A 30 -9.22 2.53 0.48
N CYS A 31 -9.52 1.55 1.35
CA CYS A 31 -9.88 0.20 0.91
C CYS A 31 -11.39 -0.03 0.85
N MET A 32 -12.13 0.53 1.80
CA MET A 32 -13.59 0.39 1.92
C MET A 32 -14.36 1.45 1.13
N THR A 33 -13.67 2.38 0.48
CA THR A 33 -14.28 3.46 -0.32
C THR A 33 -13.85 3.38 -1.79
N ALA A 34 -14.44 4.23 -2.63
CA ALA A 34 -13.99 4.45 -4.00
C ALA A 34 -12.58 5.07 -4.10
N LYS A 35 -11.97 5.54 -2.98
CA LYS A 35 -10.64 6.15 -2.97
C LYS A 35 -9.48 5.16 -3.16
N HIS A 36 -9.75 3.88 -3.38
CA HIS A 36 -8.72 2.92 -3.77
C HIS A 36 -7.98 3.32 -5.05
N ALA A 37 -8.62 4.08 -5.95
CA ALA A 37 -7.98 4.66 -7.14
C ALA A 37 -6.91 5.72 -6.80
N GLN A 38 -6.91 6.25 -5.58
CA GLN A 38 -5.91 7.20 -5.08
C GLN A 38 -4.88 6.54 -4.16
N CYS A 39 -5.05 5.25 -3.84
CA CYS A 39 -4.15 4.52 -2.97
C CYS A 39 -2.85 4.22 -3.72
N ARG A 40 -1.76 4.89 -3.33
CA ARG A 40 -0.44 4.74 -3.96
C ARG A 40 0.08 3.30 -3.86
N ARG A 41 -0.16 2.58 -2.76
CA ARG A 41 0.13 1.14 -2.67
C ARG A 41 -0.56 0.33 -3.76
N PHE A 42 -1.84 0.57 -3.96
CA PHE A 42 -2.64 -0.16 -4.94
C PHE A 42 -2.16 0.15 -6.35
N LEU A 43 -2.00 1.42 -6.70
CA LEU A 43 -1.51 1.86 -8.01
C LEU A 43 -0.12 1.29 -8.32
N PHE A 44 0.81 1.39 -7.38
CA PHE A 44 2.16 0.83 -7.55
C PHE A 44 2.12 -0.68 -7.78
N SER A 45 1.27 -1.42 -7.05
CA SER A 45 1.11 -2.87 -7.24
C SER A 45 0.48 -3.24 -8.58
N GLN A 46 -0.36 -2.37 -9.16
CA GLN A 46 -0.93 -2.57 -10.49
C GLN A 46 0.14 -2.45 -11.58
N THR A 47 1.03 -1.46 -11.43
CA THR A 47 2.07 -1.17 -12.42
C THR A 47 3.24 -2.16 -12.33
N TYR A 48 3.68 -2.50 -11.12
CA TYR A 48 4.93 -3.24 -10.89
C TYR A 48 4.76 -4.66 -10.33
N GLY A 49 3.52 -5.09 -10.08
CA GLY A 49 3.24 -6.43 -9.53
C GLY A 49 3.74 -6.67 -8.11
N SER A 50 4.29 -5.65 -7.43
CA SER A 50 4.84 -5.75 -6.08
C SER A 50 4.34 -4.60 -5.19
N CYS A 51 4.35 -4.80 -3.87
CA CYS A 51 3.87 -3.79 -2.92
C CYS A 51 4.70 -3.82 -1.61
N PRO A 52 5.86 -3.12 -1.58
CA PRO A 52 6.71 -3.02 -0.41
C PRO A 52 6.00 -2.48 0.83
N ASP A 53 6.36 -2.99 2.01
CA ASP A 53 5.68 -2.64 3.28
C ASP A 53 5.82 -1.15 3.66
N PHE A 54 6.91 -0.50 3.27
CA PHE A 54 7.14 0.93 3.57
C PHE A 54 6.26 1.90 2.77
N ILE A 55 5.60 1.45 1.70
CA ILE A 55 4.72 2.31 0.91
C ILE A 55 3.38 2.43 1.64
N LEU A 56 2.97 3.62 2.04
CA LEU A 56 1.63 3.85 2.59
C LEU A 56 0.66 4.37 1.50
N PRO A 57 -0.67 4.26 1.69
CA PRO A 57 -1.66 4.68 0.70
C PRO A 57 -1.53 6.14 0.25
N ASN A 58 -1.02 7.00 1.12
CA ASN A 58 -0.85 8.44 0.94
C ASN A 58 0.62 8.86 0.76
N THR A 59 1.53 7.94 0.39
CA THR A 59 2.93 8.32 0.19
C THR A 59 3.08 9.37 -0.92
N MET A 60 3.95 10.34 -0.70
CA MET A 60 4.30 11.37 -1.69
C MET A 60 5.46 10.94 -2.61
N LEU A 61 6.01 9.75 -2.41
CA LEU A 61 7.12 9.25 -3.22
C LEU A 61 6.66 8.95 -4.66
N ALA A 62 7.50 9.36 -5.60
CA ALA A 62 7.42 8.93 -6.99
C ALA A 62 7.79 7.45 -7.13
N ASP A 63 7.36 6.83 -8.23
CA ASP A 63 7.57 5.40 -8.45
C ASP A 63 9.06 5.06 -8.55
N GLU A 64 9.87 5.94 -9.13
CA GLU A 64 11.33 5.83 -9.23
C GLU A 64 11.97 5.80 -7.85
N GLN A 65 11.59 6.73 -6.97
CA GLN A 65 12.10 6.81 -5.59
C GLN A 65 11.72 5.57 -4.77
N ILE A 66 10.54 5.01 -5.03
CA ILE A 66 10.11 3.76 -4.41
C ILE A 66 11.02 2.61 -4.88
N LYS A 67 11.30 2.51 -6.19
CA LYS A 67 12.21 1.49 -6.73
C LYS A 67 13.62 1.62 -6.19
N GLU A 68 14.17 2.82 -6.15
CA GLU A 68 15.49 3.08 -5.57
C GLU A 68 15.57 2.60 -4.12
N LYS A 69 14.55 2.91 -3.31
CA LYS A 69 14.43 2.39 -1.94
C LYS A 69 14.31 0.86 -1.91
N MET A 70 13.58 0.23 -2.83
CA MET A 70 13.50 -1.24 -2.88
C MET A 70 14.86 -1.89 -3.15
N VAL A 71 15.70 -1.28 -3.99
CA VAL A 71 17.05 -1.78 -4.27
C VAL A 71 17.97 -1.54 -3.07
N ALA A 72 17.90 -0.36 -2.45
CA ALA A 72 18.71 -0.01 -1.28
C ALA A 72 18.41 -0.87 -0.03
N ASN A 73 17.18 -1.36 0.12
CA ASN A 73 16.78 -2.24 1.24
C ASN A 73 17.04 -3.74 0.99
N LYS A 74 17.71 -4.11 -0.12
CA LYS A 74 18.14 -5.50 -0.39
C LYS A 74 19.59 -5.79 0.05
N GLY A 75 20.21 -4.89 0.80
CA GLY A 75 21.54 -5.05 1.41
C GLY A 75 21.45 -5.61 2.81
#